data_AF-A0AAW6YN92-F1
#
_entry.id   AF-A0AAW6YN92-F1
#
_cell.length_a   1.000
_cell.length_b   1.000
_cell.length_c   1.000
_cell.angle_alpha   90.00
_cell.angle_beta   90.00
_cell.angle_gamma   90.00
#
_symmetry.space_group_name_H-M   'P 1'
#
loop_
_entity.id
_entity.type
_entity.pdbx_description
1 polymer ?
#
loop_
_entity_poly.entity_id
_entity_poly.type
_entity_poly.pdbx_seq_one_letter_code
_entity_poly.pdbx_strand_id
1 'polypeptide(L)'
;GTGSIGLATAALFKAFGANLIAYSRSEKEEAKALGIEYHSLEEVMAESDIVSIHLPNNAQTKGMISKEMIGKMKSSAVLINVARGPIV
;
A
#
# COMPACT_ATOMS: atom_id res chain seq x y z
N GLY A 1 3.92 -0.64 0.09
CA GLY A 1 5.25 -1.17 -0.32
C GLY A 1 5.90 -0.22 -1.29
N THR A 2 7.08 0.33 -0.97
CA THR A 2 7.74 1.41 -1.73
C THR A 2 8.98 0.93 -2.49
N GLY A 3 8.88 -0.24 -3.14
CA GLY A 3 9.86 -0.70 -4.14
C GLY A 3 9.68 0.03 -5.48
N SER A 4 10.48 -0.32 -6.50
CA SER A 4 10.44 0.37 -7.80
C SER A 4 9.04 0.43 -8.42
N ILE A 5 8.29 -0.69 -8.37
CA ILE A 5 6.91 -0.75 -8.89
C ILE A 5 5.97 0.12 -8.05
N GLY A 6 6.08 0.06 -6.72
CA GLY A 6 5.23 0.85 -5.83
C GLY A 6 5.43 2.35 -5.99
N LEU A 7 6.68 2.80 -6.18
CA LEU A 7 6.99 4.20 -6.46
C LEU A 7 6.46 4.67 -7.82
N ALA A 8 6.59 3.83 -8.87
CA ALA A 8 6.02 4.13 -10.18
C ALA A 8 4.49 4.24 -10.12
N THR A 9 3.82 3.32 -9.42
CA THR A 9 2.37 3.38 -9.19
C THR A 9 1.96 4.64 -8.41
N ALA A 10 2.69 4.98 -7.35
CA ALA A 10 2.42 6.18 -6.55
C ALA A 10 2.55 7.46 -7.38
N ALA A 11 3.53 7.52 -8.30
CA ALA A 11 3.70 8.67 -9.18
C ALA A 11 2.50 8.85 -10.13
N LEU A 12 1.93 7.75 -10.64
CA LEU A 12 0.70 7.78 -11.43
C LEU A 12 -0.48 8.29 -10.58
N PHE A 13 -0.70 7.73 -9.39
CA PHE A 13 -1.77 8.18 -8.49
C PHE A 13 -1.64 9.66 -8.12
N LYS A 14 -0.42 10.15 -7.89
CA LYS A 14 -0.16 11.57 -7.66
C LYS A 14 -0.55 12.43 -8.86
N ALA A 15 -0.26 11.98 -10.08
CA ALA A 15 -0.67 12.68 -11.30
C ALA A 15 -2.21 12.74 -11.44
N PHE A 16 -2.93 11.77 -10.88
CA PHE A 16 -4.39 11.80 -10.77
C PHE A 16 -4.91 12.61 -9.57
N GLY A 17 -4.03 13.29 -8.83
CA GLY A 17 -4.42 14.14 -7.70
C GLY A 17 -4.70 13.39 -6.39
N ALA A 18 -4.27 12.13 -6.27
CA ALA A 18 -4.42 11.37 -5.04
C ALA A 18 -3.46 11.85 -3.94
N ASN A 19 -3.93 11.81 -2.70
CA ASN A 19 -3.04 11.86 -1.52
C ASN A 19 -2.34 10.51 -1.38
N LEU A 20 -1.06 10.52 -1.03
CA LEU A 20 -0.24 9.31 -1.00
C LEU A 20 0.15 8.94 0.43
N ILE A 21 -0.41 7.84 0.93
CA ILE A 21 0.05 7.18 2.16
C ILE A 21 0.58 5.78 1.83
N ALA A 22 1.59 5.31 2.58
CA ALA A 22 2.15 3.99 2.35
C ALA A 22 2.71 3.33 3.60
N TYR A 23 2.66 2.00 3.61
CA TYR A 23 3.40 1.16 4.56
C TYR A 23 4.61 0.52 3.85
N SER A 24 5.78 0.57 4.50
CA SER A 24 6.94 -0.24 4.17
C SER A 24 7.82 -0.45 5.41
N ARG A 25 8.57 -1.57 5.45
CA ARG A 25 9.51 -1.86 6.55
C ARG A 25 10.63 -0.83 6.67
N SER A 26 10.95 -0.14 5.58
CA SER A 26 11.96 0.91 5.53
C SER A 26 11.43 2.08 4.72
N GLU A 27 11.59 3.27 5.26
CA GLU A 27 11.29 4.50 4.55
C GLU A 27 12.36 4.80 3.49
N LYS A 28 11.97 5.49 2.42
CA LYS A 28 12.88 5.93 1.37
C LYS A 28 12.74 7.42 1.12
N GLU A 29 13.86 8.11 0.98
CA GLU A 29 13.88 9.54 0.65
C GLU A 29 13.19 9.82 -0.70
N GLU A 30 13.33 8.91 -1.67
CA GLU A 30 12.63 8.97 -2.96
C GLU A 30 11.10 8.99 -2.79
N ALA A 31 10.59 8.21 -1.84
CA ALA A 31 9.16 8.13 -1.54
C ALA A 31 8.67 9.44 -0.90
N LYS A 32 9.43 9.95 0.06
CA LYS A 32 9.13 11.24 0.72
C LYS A 32 9.17 12.40 -0.26
N ALA A 33 10.15 12.44 -1.16
CA ALA A 33 10.24 13.42 -2.23
C ALA A 33 9.04 13.34 -3.20
N LEU A 34 8.47 12.14 -3.39
CA LEU A 34 7.23 11.95 -4.13
C LEU A 34 5.99 12.42 -3.34
N GLY A 35 6.11 12.81 -2.08
CA GLY A 35 5.00 13.22 -1.21
C GLY A 35 4.26 12.04 -0.60
N ILE A 36 4.91 10.88 -0.47
CA ILE A 36 4.37 9.74 0.29
C ILE A 36 4.57 10.00 1.78
N GLU A 37 3.49 9.87 2.53
CA GLU A 37 3.50 9.83 4.00
C GLU A 37 3.50 8.37 4.47
N TYR A 38 4.36 8.06 5.44
CA TYR A 38 4.51 6.69 5.95
C TYR A 38 3.64 6.48 7.18
N HIS A 39 2.67 5.56 7.05
CA HIS A 39 1.72 5.20 8.09
C HIS A 39 1.89 3.72 8.46
N SER A 40 1.29 3.29 9.58
CA SER A 40 1.16 1.86 9.90
C SER A 40 0.32 1.13 8.85
N LEU A 41 0.43 -0.20 8.79
CA LEU A 41 -0.37 -0.97 7.84
C LEU A 41 -1.87 -0.78 8.13
N GLU A 42 -2.26 -0.78 9.40
CA GLU A 42 -3.63 -0.58 9.85
C GLU A 42 -4.19 0.77 9.42
N GLU A 43 -3.43 1.86 9.59
CA GLU A 43 -3.81 3.20 9.15
C GLU A 43 -3.94 3.26 7.62
N VAL A 44 -2.98 2.69 6.87
CA VAL A 44 -3.07 2.61 5.41
C VAL A 44 -4.33 1.87 4.98
N MET A 45 -4.67 0.75 5.61
CA MET A 45 -5.88 0.01 5.30
C MET A 45 -7.15 0.83 5.62
N ALA A 46 -7.17 1.55 6.75
CA ALA A 46 -8.33 2.30 7.21
C ALA A 46 -8.59 3.61 6.44
N GLU A 47 -7.55 4.32 6.06
CA GLU A 47 -7.65 5.66 5.48
C GLU A 47 -7.72 5.67 3.95
N SER A 48 -7.24 4.61 3.30
CA SER A 48 -7.16 4.56 1.83
C SER A 48 -8.51 4.31 1.16
N ASP A 49 -8.81 5.10 0.12
CA ASP A 49 -9.88 4.78 -0.83
C ASP A 49 -9.44 3.72 -1.85
N ILE A 50 -8.14 3.64 -2.13
CA ILE A 50 -7.54 2.62 -3.00
C ILE A 50 -6.28 2.08 -2.32
N VAL A 51 -6.22 0.77 -2.10
CA VAL A 51 -5.04 0.07 -1.57
C VAL A 51 -4.42 -0.76 -2.68
N SER A 52 -3.19 -0.42 -3.10
CA SER A 52 -2.43 -1.19 -4.09
C SER A 52 -1.24 -1.94 -3.45
N ILE A 53 -1.22 -3.27 -3.58
CA ILE A 53 -0.22 -4.13 -2.94
C ILE A 53 1.00 -4.33 -3.85
N HIS A 54 2.16 -3.88 -3.35
CA HIS A 54 3.46 -4.02 -4.00
C HIS A 54 4.51 -4.57 -3.01
N LEU A 55 4.27 -5.79 -2.51
CA LEU A 55 5.13 -6.48 -1.55
C LEU A 55 5.64 -7.81 -2.15
N PRO A 56 6.88 -8.24 -1.85
CA PRO A 56 7.31 -9.59 -2.18
C PRO A 56 6.56 -10.62 -1.32
N ASN A 57 6.34 -11.84 -1.83
CA ASN A 57 5.78 -12.92 -1.03
C ASN A 57 6.88 -13.66 -0.24
N ASN A 58 6.86 -13.57 1.09
CA ASN A 58 7.74 -14.29 1.99
C ASN A 58 6.99 -14.65 3.30
N ALA A 59 7.67 -15.27 4.26
CA ALA A 59 7.06 -15.72 5.51
C ALA A 59 6.41 -14.58 6.34
N GLN A 60 6.90 -13.34 6.22
CA GLN A 60 6.37 -12.19 6.95
C GLN A 60 5.16 -11.56 6.26
N THR A 61 5.04 -11.69 4.94
CA THR A 61 3.97 -11.04 4.14
C THR A 61 2.85 -12.00 3.76
N LYS A 62 3.02 -13.31 3.97
CA LYS A 62 2.01 -14.32 3.66
C LYS A 62 0.80 -14.13 4.57
N GLY A 63 -0.38 -13.92 3.99
CA GLY A 63 -1.62 -13.63 4.72
C GLY A 63 -1.61 -12.30 5.47
N MET A 64 -0.69 -11.39 5.12
CA MET A 64 -0.58 -10.07 5.76
C MET A 64 -1.86 -9.25 5.56
N ILE A 65 -2.49 -9.35 4.38
CA ILE A 65 -3.77 -8.69 4.09
C ILE A 65 -4.91 -9.66 4.41
N SER A 66 -5.04 -9.96 5.70
CA SER A 66 -6.03 -10.90 6.23
C SER A 66 -7.46 -10.36 6.15
N LYS A 67 -8.45 -11.21 6.48
CA LYS A 67 -9.84 -10.79 6.67
C LYS A 67 -9.99 -9.62 7.65
N GLU A 68 -9.18 -9.59 8.71
CA GLU A 68 -9.20 -8.49 9.68
C GLU A 68 -8.73 -7.18 9.04
N MET A 69 -7.65 -7.21 8.27
CA MET A 69 -7.14 -6.02 7.57
C MET A 69 -8.12 -5.52 6.51
N ILE A 70 -8.76 -6.43 5.76
CA ILE A 70 -9.83 -6.07 4.82
C ILE A 70 -11.01 -5.44 5.58
N GLY A 71 -11.35 -5.95 6.76
CA GLY A 71 -12.40 -5.39 7.62
C GLY A 71 -12.12 -3.98 8.15
N LYS A 72 -10.85 -3.52 8.13
CA LYS A 72 -10.46 -2.15 8.50
C LYS A 72 -10.66 -1.17 7.35
N MET A 73 -10.79 -1.64 6.11
CA MET A 73 -10.95 -0.76 4.94
C MET A 73 -12.28 -0.01 4.97
N LYS A 74 -12.33 1.15 4.31
CA LYS A 74 -13.59 1.81 4.00
C LYS A 74 -14.46 0.85 3.18
N SER A 75 -15.77 0.87 3.41
CA SER A 75 -16.71 0.01 2.67
C SER A 75 -16.72 0.27 1.15
N SER A 76 -16.33 1.47 0.73
CA SER A 76 -16.19 1.88 -0.67
C SER A 76 -14.78 1.66 -1.23
N ALA A 77 -13.82 1.19 -0.43
CA ALA A 77 -12.43 1.11 -0.85
C ALA A 77 -12.19 -0.01 -1.88
N VAL A 78 -11.21 0.23 -2.75
CA VAL A 78 -10.79 -0.74 -3.77
C VAL A 78 -9.45 -1.36 -3.38
N LEU A 79 -9.40 -2.69 -3.27
CA LEU A 79 -8.16 -3.44 -3.07
C LEU A 79 -7.61 -3.94 -4.42
N ILE A 80 -6.37 -3.60 -4.73
CA ILE A 80 -5.67 -4.02 -5.95
C ILE A 80 -4.45 -4.86 -5.55
N ASN A 81 -4.48 -6.16 -5.84
CA ASN A 81 -3.32 -7.04 -5.67
C ASN A 81 -2.63 -7.32 -7.01
N VAL A 82 -1.54 -6.61 -7.29
CA VAL A 82 -0.65 -6.85 -8.43
C VAL A 82 0.66 -7.53 -8.01
N ALA A 83 0.73 -8.04 -6.79
CA ALA A 83 1.89 -8.72 -6.25
C ALA A 83 1.79 -10.25 -6.40
N ARG A 84 1.39 -10.96 -5.34
CA ARG A 84 1.26 -12.42 -5.31
C ARG A 84 0.02 -12.77 -4.50
N GLY A 85 -0.71 -13.78 -4.97
CA GLY A 85 -1.95 -14.26 -4.33
C GLY A 85 -1.82 -14.48 -2.82
N PRO A 86 -0.82 -15.24 -2.33
CA PRO A 86 -0.69 -15.59 -0.91
C PRO A 86 -0.46 -14.43 0.08
N ILE A 87 -0.32 -13.19 -0.39
CA ILE A 87 -0.20 -12.01 0.48
C ILE A 87 -1.57 -11.64 1.07
N VAL A 88 -2.65 -11.95 0.34
CA VAL A 88 -4.05 -11.74 0.71
C VAL A 88 -4.64 -13.08 1.14
#